data_AF-A0A5J4K813-F1
#
_entry.id   AF-A0A5J4K813-F1
#
_cell.length_a   1.000
_cell.length_b   1.000
_cell.length_c   1.000
_cell.angle_alpha   90.00
_cell.angle_beta   90.00
_cell.angle_gamma   90.00
#
_symmetry.space_group_name_H-M   'P 1'
#
loop_
_entity.id
_entity.type
_entity.pdbx_description
1 polymer ?
#
loop_
_entity_poly.entity_id
_entity_poly.type
_entity_poly.pdbx_seq_one_letter_code
_entity_poly.pdbx_strand_id
1 'polypeptide(L)'
;MGQRRGYHRQWGPREPGPPRPREWEVLLLLRQGLEDEEIARRLGITASTVRGHIYRLRDRLGANTRAELLRRIPWEQCPPGLQPPEAGDQGHL
;
A
#
# COMPACT_ATOMS: atom_id res chain seq x y z
N MET A 1 -7.63 -21.23 13.82
CA MET A 1 -6.78 -21.54 12.66
C MET A 1 -7.34 -20.80 11.46
N GLY A 2 -6.59 -19.91 10.81
CA GLY A 2 -7.15 -19.00 9.79
C GLY A 2 -6.09 -18.44 8.85
N GLN A 3 -5.74 -19.26 7.85
CA GLN A 3 -5.25 -18.85 6.54
C GLN A 3 -3.78 -18.41 6.41
N ARG A 4 -2.88 -19.42 6.39
CA ARG A 4 -1.64 -19.38 5.59
C ARG A 4 -2.00 -19.59 4.11
N ARG A 5 -2.70 -18.64 3.47
CA ARG A 5 -3.01 -18.74 2.04
C ARG A 5 -1.89 -18.07 1.23
N GLY A 6 -1.27 -18.86 0.36
CA GLY A 6 -0.08 -18.50 -0.40
C GLY A 6 -0.26 -17.25 -1.26
N TYR A 7 0.65 -16.31 -1.10
CA TYR A 7 0.81 -15.09 -1.90
C TYR A 7 1.33 -15.36 -3.32
N HIS A 8 1.07 -16.54 -3.87
CA HIS A 8 1.79 -17.07 -5.02
C HIS A 8 0.86 -17.21 -6.23
N ARG A 9 0.72 -16.13 -7.03
CA ARG A 9 0.63 -16.27 -8.51
C ARG A 9 0.74 -15.00 -9.38
N GLN A 10 0.81 -13.78 -8.83
CA GLN A 10 0.62 -12.58 -9.69
C GLN A 10 1.68 -11.47 -9.56
N TRP A 11 2.84 -11.76 -8.98
CA TRP A 11 3.90 -10.76 -8.84
C TRP A 11 5.10 -11.12 -9.72
N GLY A 12 5.19 -10.39 -10.85
CA GLY A 12 6.27 -10.46 -11.85
C GLY A 12 7.63 -9.97 -11.33
N PRO A 13 8.63 -9.89 -12.22
CA PRO A 13 10.05 -9.72 -11.87
C PRO A 13 10.32 -8.46 -11.04
N ARG A 14 11.40 -8.51 -10.23
CA ARG A 14 11.87 -7.52 -9.24
C ARG A 14 12.38 -6.19 -9.86
N GLU A 15 11.85 -5.79 -11.00
CA GLU A 15 12.35 -4.65 -11.73
C GLU A 15 12.06 -3.35 -10.95
N PRO A 16 13.09 -2.51 -10.69
CA PRO A 16 12.88 -1.20 -10.11
C PRO A 16 12.05 -0.39 -11.10
N GLY A 17 10.88 0.05 -10.67
CA GLY A 17 9.91 0.75 -11.50
C GLY A 17 8.82 1.35 -10.64
N PRO A 18 7.97 2.21 -11.21
CA PRO A 18 6.90 2.86 -10.47
C PRO A 18 5.99 1.83 -9.79
N PRO A 19 5.37 2.19 -8.65
CA PRO A 19 4.39 1.32 -8.01
C PRO A 19 3.28 0.93 -8.99
N ARG A 20 2.81 -0.30 -8.93
CA ARG A 20 1.62 -0.71 -9.69
C ARG A 20 0.37 -0.07 -9.09
N PRO A 21 -0.76 -0.01 -9.81
CA PRO A 21 -2.00 0.63 -9.31
C PRO A 21 -2.40 0.17 -7.90
N ARG A 22 -2.34 -1.14 -7.64
CA ARG A 22 -2.61 -1.73 -6.30
C ARG A 22 -1.62 -1.30 -5.21
N GLU A 23 -0.36 -1.07 -5.58
CA GLU A 23 0.68 -0.60 -4.66
C GLU A 23 0.50 0.90 -4.38
N TRP A 24 0.05 1.67 -5.37
CA TRP A 24 -0.36 3.07 -5.18
C TRP A 24 -1.54 3.19 -4.21
N GLU A 25 -2.58 2.36 -4.36
CA GLU A 25 -3.71 2.33 -3.43
C GLU A 25 -3.24 2.14 -1.98
N VAL A 26 -2.42 1.11 -1.73
CA VAL A 26 -1.85 0.85 -0.39
C VAL A 26 -1.02 2.02 0.11
N LEU A 27 -0.20 2.62 -0.75
CA LEU A 27 0.70 3.71 -0.38
C LEU A 27 -0.06 5.01 -0.06
N LEU A 28 -1.14 5.30 -0.78
CA LEU A 28 -2.00 6.46 -0.52
C LEU A 28 -2.77 6.32 0.77
N LEU A 29 -3.28 5.12 1.06
CA LEU A 29 -3.94 4.84 2.33
C LEU A 29 -2.95 4.89 3.49
N LEU A 30 -1.73 4.36 3.31
CA LEU A 30 -0.64 4.53 4.27
C LEU A 30 -0.30 6.00 4.53
N ARG A 31 -0.32 6.85 3.50
CA ARG A 31 -0.01 8.29 3.62
C ARG A 31 -1.08 9.04 4.41
N GLN A 32 -2.32 8.56 4.40
CA GLN A 32 -3.42 9.06 5.24
C GLN A 32 -3.30 8.66 6.71
N GLY A 33 -2.29 7.86 7.07
CA GLY A 33 -2.13 7.37 8.44
C GLY A 33 -2.93 6.11 8.75
N LEU A 34 -3.64 5.53 7.78
CA LEU A 34 -4.40 4.30 7.97
C LEU A 34 -3.48 3.13 8.37
N GLU A 35 -4.02 2.24 9.19
CA GLU A 35 -3.35 1.02 9.63
C GLU A 35 -3.53 -0.11 8.61
N ASP A 36 -2.65 -1.12 8.65
CA ASP A 36 -2.68 -2.26 7.72
C ASP A 36 -4.06 -2.91 7.62
N GLU A 37 -4.80 -2.98 8.74
CA GLU A 37 -6.13 -3.59 8.83
C GLU A 37 -7.21 -2.75 8.15
N GLU A 38 -7.16 -1.43 8.30
CA GLU A 38 -8.13 -0.54 7.64
C GLU A 38 -7.85 -0.46 6.14
N ILE A 39 -6.57 -0.46 5.75
CA ILE A 39 -6.15 -0.59 4.36
C ILE A 39 -6.68 -1.90 3.77
N ALA A 40 -6.54 -3.00 4.50
CA ALA A 40 -7.01 -4.31 4.08
C ALA A 40 -8.53 -4.32 3.87
N ARG A 41 -9.29 -3.76 4.81
CA ARG A 41 -10.75 -3.60 4.71
C ARG A 41 -11.15 -2.79 3.48
N ARG A 42 -10.51 -1.64 3.26
CA ARG A 42 -10.83 -0.73 2.15
C ARG A 42 -10.52 -1.33 0.79
N LEU A 43 -9.47 -2.16 0.69
CA LEU A 43 -9.04 -2.83 -0.53
C LEU A 43 -9.66 -4.23 -0.72
N GLY A 44 -10.43 -4.73 0.26
CA GLY A 44 -11.01 -6.08 0.23
C GLY A 44 -9.96 -7.21 0.27
N ILE A 45 -8.79 -6.96 0.87
CA ILE A 45 -7.70 -7.93 1.02
C ILE A 45 -7.41 -8.19 2.50
N THR A 46 -6.39 -9.01 2.80
CA THR A 46 -5.97 -9.27 4.20
C THR A 46 -4.82 -8.34 4.62
N ALA A 47 -4.72 -8.02 5.91
CA ALA A 47 -3.64 -7.20 6.47
C ALA A 47 -2.26 -7.80 6.17
N SER A 48 -2.13 -9.13 6.14
CA SER A 48 -0.88 -9.79 5.75
C SER A 48 -0.52 -9.58 4.28
N THR A 49 -1.53 -9.48 3.39
CA THR A 49 -1.33 -9.11 1.98
C THR A 49 -0.88 -7.66 1.86
N VAL A 50 -1.48 -6.75 2.64
CA VAL A 50 -1.04 -5.34 2.74
C VAL A 50 0.42 -5.26 3.17
N ARG A 51 0.81 -5.94 4.25
CA ARG A 51 2.21 -5.98 4.70
C ARG A 51 3.16 -6.53 3.64
N GLY A 52 2.72 -7.53 2.87
CA GLY A 52 3.46 -8.04 1.71
C GLY A 52 3.66 -6.98 0.61
N HIS A 53 2.62 -6.22 0.29
CA HIS A 53 2.71 -5.08 -0.64
C HIS A 53 3.69 -4.01 -0.14
N ILE A 54 3.61 -3.63 1.14
CA ILE A 54 4.51 -2.65 1.76
C ILE A 54 5.96 -3.12 1.75
N TYR A 55 6.20 -4.39 2.08
CA TYR A 55 7.53 -4.98 2.05
C TYR A 55 8.13 -4.94 0.64
N ARG A 56 7.36 -5.30 -0.39
CA ARG A 56 7.81 -5.23 -1.79
C ARG A 56 8.04 -3.80 -2.27
N LEU A 57 7.16 -2.87 -1.92
CA LEU A 57 7.34 -1.45 -2.16
C LEU A 57 8.66 -0.95 -1.57
N ARG A 58 8.93 -1.33 -0.31
CA ARG A 58 10.17 -1.01 0.39
C ARG A 58 11.40 -1.64 -0.25
N ASP A 59 11.34 -2.93 -0.58
CA ASP A 59 12.40 -3.68 -1.27
C ASP A 59 12.73 -3.07 -2.63
N ARG A 60 11.71 -2.74 -3.44
CA ARG A 60 11.87 -2.14 -4.77
C ARG A 60 12.36 -0.69 -4.73
N LEU A 61 11.89 0.11 -3.77
CA LEU A 61 12.25 1.52 -3.66
C LEU A 61 13.48 1.76 -2.77
N GLY A 62 14.05 0.71 -2.19
CA GLY A 62 15.16 0.80 -1.23
C GLY A 62 14.80 1.56 0.05
N ALA A 63 13.55 1.48 0.48
CA ALA A 63 13.06 2.17 1.67
C ALA A 63 13.09 1.26 2.90
N ASN A 64 13.82 1.67 3.94
CA ASN A 64 13.94 0.87 5.17
C ASN A 64 12.80 1.10 6.16
N THR A 65 12.03 2.17 6.04
CA THR A 65 10.93 2.49 6.96
C THR A 65 9.69 2.96 6.20
N ARG A 66 8.52 2.91 6.85
CA ARG A 66 7.27 3.50 6.31
C ARG A 66 7.47 4.97 5.98
N ALA A 67 8.16 5.72 6.83
CA ALA A 67 8.45 7.13 6.61
C ALA A 67 9.38 7.35 5.41
N GLU A 68 10.45 6.56 5.29
CA GLU A 68 11.37 6.61 4.13
C GLU A 68 10.63 6.28 2.83
N LEU A 69 9.73 5.29 2.87
CA LEU A 69 8.91 4.92 1.72
C LEU A 69 8.06 6.10 1.24
N LEU A 70 7.37 6.79 2.16
CA LEU A 70 6.54 7.96 1.85
C LEU A 70 7.38 9.15 1.38
N ARG A 71 8.58 9.33 1.92
CA ARG A 71 9.51 10.39 1.52
C ARG A 71 10.05 10.19 0.10
N ARG A 72 10.34 8.94 -0.28
CA ARG A 72 10.86 8.62 -1.62
C ARG A 72 9.83 8.76 -2.73
N ILE A 73 8.53 8.75 -2.41
CA ILE A 73 7.47 8.96 -3.39
C ILE A 73 6.92 10.39 -3.28
N PRO A 74 7.33 11.31 -4.18
CA PRO A 74 6.72 12.63 -4.24
C PRO A 74 5.25 12.47 -4.64
N TRP A 75 4.38 13.28 -4.04
CA TRP A 75 2.94 13.24 -4.28
C TRP A 75 2.59 13.58 -5.75
N GLU A 76 3.49 14.24 -6.47
CA GLU A 76 3.39 14.56 -7.91
C GLU A 76 3.39 13.30 -8.79
N GLN A 77 3.95 12.19 -8.29
CA GLN A 77 3.92 10.90 -8.98
C GLN A 77 2.60 10.14 -8.73
N CYS A 78 1.72 10.66 -7.85
CA CYS A 78 0.41 10.07 -7.60
C CYS A 78 -0.47 10.25 -8.84
N PRO A 79 -0.99 9.16 -9.44
CA PRO A 79 -2.00 9.28 -10.48
C PRO A 79 -3.26 9.97 -9.91
N PRO A 80 -3.79 11.02 -10.57
CA PRO A 80 -4.92 11.81 -10.05
C PRO A 80 -6.21 10.99 -9.90
N GLY A 81 -6.42 9.95 -10.71
CA GLY A 81 -7.58 9.05 -10.61
C GLY A 81 -7.54 8.06 -9.42
N LEU A 82 -6.45 8.06 -8.66
CA LEU A 82 -6.26 7.24 -7.46
C LEU A 82 -6.28 8.08 -6.18
N GLN A 83 -6.48 9.40 -6.30
CA GLN A 83 -6.71 10.26 -5.15
C GLN A 83 -7.89 9.65 -4.36
N PRO A 84 -7.69 9.38 -3.07
CA PRO A 84 -8.79 8.89 -2.24
C PRO A 84 -9.95 9.88 -2.38
N PRO A 85 -11.19 9.43 -2.62
CA PRO A 85 -12.34 10.30 -2.44
C PRO A 85 -12.20 10.84 -1.02
N GLU A 86 -12.25 12.17 -0.93
CA GLU A 86 -11.96 12.99 0.22
C GLU A 86 -12.24 12.25 1.53
N ALA A 87 -11.29 12.31 2.46
CA ALA A 87 -11.43 11.85 3.83
C ALA A 87 -12.55 12.64 4.54
N GLY A 88 -13.78 12.45 4.11
CA GLY A 88 -14.99 12.85 4.78
C GLY A 88 -15.30 11.76 5.79
N ASP A 89 -15.23 12.15 7.06
CA ASP A 89 -15.98 11.50 8.14
C ASP A 89 -15.51 10.07 8.49
N GLN A 90 -14.38 9.97 9.17
CA GLN A 90 -14.17 8.84 10.09
C GLN A 90 -14.05 9.40 11.50
N GLY A 91 -15.22 9.76 12.05
CA GLY A 91 -15.38 9.93 13.49
C GLY A 91 -14.92 8.65 14.19
N HIS A 92 -13.84 8.77 14.95
CA HIS A 92 -13.41 7.76 15.89
C HIS A 92 -14.37 7.83 17.10
N LEU A 93 -15.14 6.76 17.31
CA LEU A 93 -15.93 6.52 18.52
C LEU A 93 -15.02 6.30 19.74
#